data_AF-A0A371EFL0-F1
#
_entry.id   AF-A0A371EFL0-F1
#
_cell.length_a   1.000
_cell.length_b   1.000
_cell.length_c   1.000
_cell.angle_alpha   90.00
_cell.angle_beta   90.00
_cell.angle_gamma   90.00
#
_symmetry.space_group_name_H-M   'P 1'
#
loop_
_entity.id
_entity.type
_entity.pdbx_description
1 polymer ?
#
loop_
_entity_poly.entity_id
_entity_poly.type
_entity_poly.pdbx_seq_one_letter_code
_entity_poly.pdbx_strand_id
1 'polypeptide(L)'
;MSGSFRSPATPATTITDLNEDSVAHCAGYLSLRDVCNLAMTSSALKRLAYSDSIWQRFFREHWHQQPASHSCANGARELYLARHAALRQFKFVDPFVLEFHEQAKPFNRLLLHKNHLFFSQRINSLK
;
A
#
# COMPACT_ATOMS: atom_id res chain seq x y z
N MET A 1 25.90 13.34 -57.68
CA MET A 1 24.57 13.29 -57.02
C MET A 1 24.79 12.68 -55.64
N SER A 2 25.01 13.51 -54.62
CA SER A 2 25.28 13.03 -53.27
C SER A 2 23.95 12.92 -52.52
N GLY A 3 23.49 11.69 -52.33
CA GLY A 3 22.29 11.39 -51.55
C GLY A 3 22.55 11.62 -50.06
N SER A 4 21.86 12.59 -49.47
CA SER A 4 21.82 12.80 -48.03
C SER A 4 21.00 11.67 -47.40
N PHE A 5 21.68 10.74 -46.70
CA PHE A 5 21.01 9.76 -45.85
C PHE A 5 20.47 10.48 -44.62
N ARG A 6 19.21 10.92 -44.70
CA ARG A 6 18.47 11.45 -43.55
C ARG A 6 18.23 10.28 -42.60
N SER A 7 19.01 10.20 -41.53
CA SER A 7 18.76 9.28 -40.42
C SER A 7 17.31 9.50 -39.94
N PRO A 8 16.50 8.44 -39.74
CA PRO A 8 15.14 8.60 -39.26
C PRO A 8 15.20 9.33 -37.90
N ALA A 9 14.50 10.46 -37.80
CA ALA A 9 14.39 11.20 -36.56
C ALA A 9 13.69 10.29 -35.53
N THR A 10 14.37 10.01 -34.42
CA THR A 10 13.74 9.33 -33.29
C THR A 10 12.57 10.18 -32.79
N PRO A 11 11.38 9.59 -32.58
CA PRO A 11 10.26 10.33 -32.03
C PRO A 11 10.66 10.89 -30.66
N ALA A 12 10.36 12.17 -30.43
CA ALA A 12 10.64 12.81 -29.16
C ALA A 12 9.80 12.14 -28.05
N THR A 13 10.45 11.43 -27.15
CA THR A 13 9.81 10.84 -25.98
C THR A 13 9.77 11.84 -24.84
N THR A 14 8.61 11.94 -24.21
CA THR A 14 8.37 12.80 -23.05
C THR A 14 8.35 11.96 -21.77
N ILE A 15 8.63 12.59 -20.63
CA ILE A 15 8.59 11.91 -19.32
C ILE A 15 7.22 11.28 -19.01
N THR A 16 6.16 11.80 -19.63
CA THR A 16 4.79 11.29 -19.48
C THR A 16 4.51 10.03 -20.30
N ASP A 17 5.41 9.66 -21.21
CA ASP A 17 5.32 8.42 -22.00
C ASP A 17 5.88 7.21 -21.24
N LEU A 18 6.52 7.44 -20.07
CA LEU A 18 7.03 6.36 -19.22
C LEU A 18 5.88 5.57 -18.59
N ASN A 19 6.04 4.24 -18.56
CA ASN A 19 5.09 3.38 -17.86
C ASN A 19 5.14 3.63 -16.33
N GLU A 20 4.07 3.25 -15.65
CA GLU A 20 3.91 3.47 -14.22
C GLU A 20 5.01 2.79 -13.39
N ASP A 21 5.46 1.60 -13.81
CA ASP A 21 6.54 0.85 -13.14
C ASP A 21 7.89 1.56 -13.22
N SER A 22 8.22 2.15 -14.37
CA SER A 22 9.45 2.90 -14.61
C SER A 22 9.45 4.17 -13.78
N VAL A 23 8.31 4.84 -13.72
CA VAL A 23 8.15 6.03 -12.89
C VAL A 23 8.19 5.68 -11.40
N ALA A 24 7.58 4.58 -10.98
CA ALA A 24 7.69 4.09 -9.61
C ALA A 24 9.14 3.74 -9.24
N HIS A 25 9.88 3.14 -10.18
CA HIS A 25 11.30 2.84 -10.00
C HIS A 25 12.15 4.11 -9.88
N CYS A 26 11.97 5.09 -10.77
CA CYS A 26 12.63 6.39 -10.69
C CYS A 26 12.25 7.15 -9.42
N ALA A 27 10.97 7.13 -9.06
CA ALA A 27 10.47 7.72 -7.83
C ALA A 27 11.13 7.10 -6.61
N GLY A 28 11.64 5.86 -6.70
CA GLY A 28 12.47 5.18 -5.70
C GLY A 28 13.59 6.04 -5.11
N TYR A 29 14.14 6.94 -5.92
CA TYR A 29 15.23 7.83 -5.54
C TYR A 29 14.76 9.22 -5.08
N LEU A 30 13.47 9.50 -5.15
CA LEU A 30 12.87 10.78 -4.79
C LEU A 30 12.41 10.78 -3.34
N SER A 31 12.66 11.89 -2.64
CA SER A 31 12.10 12.12 -1.31
C SER A 31 10.59 12.39 -1.40
N LEU A 32 9.89 12.30 -0.27
CA LEU A 32 8.47 12.67 -0.18
C LEU A 32 8.23 14.11 -0.69
N ARG A 33 9.16 15.03 -0.38
CA ARG A 33 9.10 16.42 -0.84
C ARG A 33 9.21 16.52 -2.35
N ASP A 34 10.12 15.76 -2.97
CA ASP A 34 10.32 15.77 -4.41
C ASP A 34 9.10 15.21 -5.14
N VAL A 35 8.47 14.16 -4.60
CA VAL A 35 7.22 13.60 -5.15
C VAL A 35 6.07 14.62 -5.05
N CYS A 36 5.95 15.33 -3.92
CA CYS A 36 4.98 16.41 -3.79
C CYS A 36 5.24 17.55 -4.78
N ASN A 37 6.49 17.96 -4.95
CA ASN A 37 6.87 18.98 -5.94
C ASN A 37 6.55 18.51 -7.37
N LEU A 38 6.88 17.26 -7.71
CA LEU A 38 6.60 16.65 -9.01
C LEU A 38 5.10 16.70 -9.31
N ALA A 39 4.26 16.36 -8.32
CA ALA A 39 2.81 16.41 -8.45
C ALA A 39 2.25 17.83 -8.68
N MET A 40 2.98 18.87 -8.30
CA MET A 40 2.58 20.27 -8.49
C MET A 40 3.00 20.83 -9.86
N THR A 41 3.90 20.17 -10.59
CA THR A 41 4.43 20.67 -11.88
C THR A 41 3.46 20.50 -13.05
N SER A 42 2.75 19.37 -13.14
CA SER A 42 1.79 19.11 -14.22
C SER A 42 0.74 18.08 -13.82
N SER A 43 -0.41 18.08 -14.50
CA SER A 43 -1.50 17.10 -14.26
C SER A 43 -1.09 15.66 -14.59
N ALA A 44 -0.28 15.47 -15.63
CA ALA A 44 0.23 14.16 -16.01
C ALA A 44 1.23 13.63 -14.97
N LEU A 45 2.15 14.48 -14.50
CA LEU A 45 3.09 14.13 -13.44
C LEU A 45 2.41 13.95 -12.10
N LYS A 46 1.32 14.68 -11.83
CA LYS A 46 0.46 14.46 -10.65
C LYS A 46 -0.12 13.05 -10.61
N ARG A 47 -0.65 12.57 -11.74
CA ARG A 47 -1.20 11.22 -11.85
C ARG A 47 -0.13 10.17 -11.52
N LEU A 48 1.07 10.35 -12.07
CA LEU A 48 2.19 9.45 -11.83
C LEU A 48 2.71 9.51 -10.39
N ALA A 49 2.90 10.72 -9.84
CA ALA A 49 3.37 10.95 -8.48
C ALA A 49 2.39 10.42 -7.41
N TYR A 50 1.11 10.34 -7.75
CA TYR A 50 0.06 9.79 -6.88
C TYR A 50 -0.29 8.33 -7.16
N SER A 51 0.51 7.63 -7.97
CA SER A 51 0.40 6.17 -8.15
C SER A 51 0.57 5.42 -6.84
N ASP A 52 -0.20 4.34 -6.65
CA ASP A 52 -0.16 3.54 -5.43
C ASP A 52 1.24 2.98 -5.16
N SER A 53 1.96 2.56 -6.20
CA SER A 53 3.32 2.01 -6.09
C SER A 53 4.29 2.94 -5.33
N ILE A 54 4.21 4.26 -5.57
CA ILE A 54 5.06 5.24 -4.89
C ILE A 54 4.70 5.33 -3.40
N TRP A 55 3.41 5.37 -3.08
CA TRP A 55 2.96 5.53 -1.69
C TRP A 55 3.09 4.24 -0.87
N GLN A 56 2.95 3.07 -1.50
CA GLN A 56 3.28 1.79 -0.89
C GLN A 56 4.76 1.70 -0.50
N ARG A 57 5.65 2.22 -1.36
CA ARG A 57 7.08 2.31 -1.06
C ARG A 57 7.33 3.18 0.17
N PHE A 58 6.80 4.41 0.18
CA PHE A 58 6.96 5.30 1.33
C PHE A 58 6.40 4.69 2.61
N PHE A 59 5.27 3.99 2.54
CA PHE A 59 4.70 3.30 3.70
C PHE A 59 5.66 2.23 4.24
N ARG A 60 6.24 1.41 3.37
CA ARG A 60 7.22 0.37 3.72
C ARG A 60 8.50 0.97 4.30
N GLU A 61 9.01 2.06 3.72
CA GLU A 61 10.23 2.73 4.16
C GLU A 61 10.06 3.37 5.55
N HIS A 62 8.91 4.00 5.83
CA HIS A 62 8.69 4.72 7.08
C HIS A 62 8.27 3.82 8.25
N TRP A 63 7.55 2.73 7.99
CA TRP A 63 7.00 1.87 9.05
C TRP A 63 7.43 0.42 9.00
N HIS A 64 8.23 0.00 8.02
CA HIS A 64 8.66 -1.40 7.82
C HIS A 64 7.51 -2.42 7.77
N GLN A 65 6.30 -1.96 7.48
CA GLN A 65 5.09 -2.76 7.39
C GLN A 65 4.60 -2.77 5.95
N GLN A 66 4.02 -3.88 5.51
CA GLN A 66 3.29 -3.90 4.25
C GLN A 66 1.92 -3.24 4.48
N PRO A 67 1.48 -2.30 3.62
CA PRO A 67 0.13 -1.76 3.74
C PRO A 67 -0.86 -2.92 3.64
N ALA A 68 -1.84 -2.96 4.56
CA ALA A 68 -2.80 -4.05 4.63
C ALA A 68 -3.50 -4.20 3.27
N SER A 69 -3.26 -5.32 2.59
CA SER A 69 -3.71 -5.55 1.21
C SER A 69 -5.21 -5.80 1.09
N HIS A 70 -5.97 -5.83 2.19
CA HIS A 70 -7.25 -6.56 2.22
C HIS A 70 -8.50 -5.75 2.55
N SER A 71 -8.43 -4.48 3.01
CA SER A 71 -9.67 -3.86 3.51
C SER A 71 -9.82 -2.34 3.39
N CYS A 72 -8.93 -1.61 2.72
CA CYS A 72 -9.18 -0.19 2.48
C CYS A 72 -9.65 0.07 1.04
N ALA A 73 -10.89 0.54 0.91
CA ALA A 73 -11.43 1.12 -0.33
C ALA A 73 -10.65 2.39 -0.79
N ASN A 74 -9.66 2.81 -0.02
CA ASN A 74 -8.84 3.99 -0.23
C ASN A 74 -7.44 3.55 -0.68
N GLY A 75 -6.87 4.23 -1.69
CA GLY A 75 -5.56 3.94 -2.26
C GLY A 75 -4.41 4.01 -1.24
N ALA A 76 -3.24 3.54 -1.65
CA ALA A 76 -2.05 3.47 -0.80
C ALA A 76 -1.63 4.85 -0.28
N ARG A 77 -1.89 5.89 -1.07
CA ARG A 77 -1.68 7.29 -0.70
C ARG A 77 -2.52 7.70 0.51
N GLU A 78 -3.82 7.40 0.48
CA GLU A 78 -4.75 7.76 1.54
C GLU A 78 -4.42 7.01 2.83
N LEU A 79 -4.00 5.75 2.74
CA LEU A 79 -3.49 4.97 3.87
C LEU A 79 -2.24 5.61 4.49
N TYR A 80 -1.27 6.02 3.65
CA TYR A 80 -0.08 6.73 4.11
C TYR A 80 -0.45 8.01 4.86
N LEU A 81 -1.33 8.83 4.27
CA LEU A 81 -1.78 10.10 4.87
C LEU A 81 -2.56 9.89 6.17
N ALA A 82 -3.46 8.90 6.22
CA ALA A 82 -4.26 8.58 7.40
C ALA A 82 -3.37 8.15 8.57
N ARG A 83 -2.40 7.26 8.33
CA ARG A 83 -1.43 6.83 9.35
C ARG A 83 -0.56 7.99 9.81
N HIS A 84 -0.02 8.76 8.87
CA HIS A 84 0.79 9.93 9.18
C HIS A 84 0.03 10.95 10.04
N ALA A 85 -1.25 11.22 9.72
CA ALA A 85 -2.11 12.08 10.51
C ALA A 85 -2.41 11.49 11.90
N ALA A 86 -2.70 10.19 12.00
CA ALA A 86 -2.96 9.52 13.27
C ALA A 86 -1.77 9.63 14.24
N LEU A 87 -0.56 9.40 13.74
CA LEU A 87 0.67 9.52 14.54
C LEU A 87 0.90 10.94 15.05
N ARG A 88 0.63 11.96 14.22
CA ARG A 88 0.73 13.37 14.65
C ARG A 88 -0.34 13.76 15.66
N GLN A 89 -1.47 13.06 15.67
CA GLN A 89 -2.57 13.28 16.62
C GLN A 89 -2.41 12.46 17.91
N PHE A 90 -1.29 11.77 18.13
CA PHE A 90 -1.11 10.81 19.23
C PHE A 90 -2.23 9.78 19.33
N LYS A 91 -2.89 9.48 18.20
CA LYS A 91 -3.90 8.44 18.16
C LYS A 91 -3.18 7.11 18.27
N PHE A 92 -3.28 6.48 19.44
CA PHE A 92 -2.87 5.10 19.61
C PHE A 92 -3.81 4.24 18.75
N VAL A 93 -3.29 3.75 17.64
CA VAL A 93 -3.92 2.70 16.84
C VAL A 93 -3.19 1.43 17.20
N ASP A 94 -3.86 0.53 17.92
CA ASP A 94 -3.30 -0.76 18.30
C ASP A 94 -2.95 -1.56 17.04
N PRO A 95 -1.67 -1.91 16.82
CA PRO A 95 -1.24 -2.67 15.64
C PRO A 95 -1.80 -4.10 15.60
N PHE A 96 -2.38 -4.61 16.68
CA PHE A 96 -3.00 -5.93 16.75
C PHE A 96 -4.51 -5.94 16.42
N VAL A 97 -5.10 -4.78 16.12
CA VAL A 97 -6.51 -4.69 15.67
C VAL A 97 -6.67 -5.05 14.19
N LEU A 98 -5.58 -5.34 13.47
CA LEU A 98 -5.60 -5.87 12.11
C LEU A 98 -6.04 -7.34 12.11
N GLU A 99 -7.36 -7.52 12.03
CA GLU A 99 -8.07 -8.70 11.54
C GLU A 99 -7.78 -10.02 12.27
N PHE A 100 -8.18 -10.10 13.54
CA PHE A 100 -8.88 -11.33 13.93
C PHE A 100 -10.22 -11.30 13.19
N HIS A 101 -10.29 -11.89 12.00
CA HIS A 101 -11.56 -12.40 11.52
C HIS A 101 -11.92 -13.52 12.48
N GLU A 102 -12.56 -13.16 13.58
CA GLU A 102 -13.26 -14.10 14.43
C GLU A 102 -14.37 -14.71 13.57
N GLN A 103 -14.03 -15.77 12.82
CA GLN A 103 -14.92 -16.91 12.72
C GLN A 103 -15.00 -17.52 14.12
N ALA A 104 -15.62 -16.79 15.04
CA ALA A 104 -15.99 -17.27 16.34
C ALA A 104 -17.03 -18.37 16.13
N LYS A 105 -16.56 -19.60 15.91
CA LYS A 105 -17.38 -20.78 16.10
C LYS A 105 -17.72 -20.79 17.60
N PRO A 106 -18.99 -20.70 18.03
CA PRO A 106 -19.32 -20.59 19.43
C PRO A 106 -18.85 -21.86 20.16
N PHE A 107 -17.79 -21.75 20.95
CA PHE A 107 -17.34 -22.81 21.83
C PHE A 107 -18.14 -22.71 23.12
N ASN A 108 -19.02 -23.69 23.37
CA ASN A 108 -19.97 -23.59 24.48
C ASN A 108 -19.34 -23.77 25.87
N ARG A 109 -18.10 -24.26 26.00
CA ARG A 109 -17.39 -24.40 27.30
C ARG A 109 -15.87 -24.33 27.11
N LEU A 110 -15.25 -23.37 27.79
CA LEU A 110 -13.81 -23.30 28.03
C LEU A 110 -13.55 -23.72 29.47
N LEU A 111 -12.68 -24.71 29.68
CA LEU A 111 -12.30 -25.18 31.00
C LEU A 111 -10.79 -24.97 31.17
N LEU A 112 -10.43 -24.06 32.08
CA LEU A 112 -9.04 -23.70 32.38
C LEU A 112 -8.61 -24.42 33.66
N HIS A 113 -7.64 -25.33 33.56
CA HIS A 113 -7.08 -26.00 34.73
C HIS A 113 -5.55 -26.01 34.68
N LYS A 114 -4.91 -25.38 35.67
CA LYS A 114 -3.44 -25.39 35.91
C LYS A 114 -2.61 -25.26 34.62
N ASN A 115 -2.88 -24.19 33.85
CA ASN A 115 -2.23 -23.85 32.57
C ASN A 115 -2.58 -24.74 31.36
N HIS A 116 -3.56 -25.64 31.48
CA HIS A 116 -4.09 -26.39 30.36
C HIS A 116 -5.49 -25.89 29.97
N LEU A 117 -5.64 -25.59 28.68
CA LEU A 117 -6.91 -25.22 28.05
C LEU A 117 -7.52 -26.46 27.39
N PHE A 118 -8.70 -26.87 27.86
CA PHE A 118 -9.44 -27.98 27.27
C PHE A 118 -10.63 -27.45 26.46
N PHE A 119 -10.74 -27.89 25.21
CA PHE A 119 -11.81 -27.52 24.29
C PHE A 119 -12.76 -28.71 24.09
N SER A 120 -14.05 -28.54 24.38
CA SER A 120 -15.07 -29.56 24.08
C SER A 120 -16.02 -29.07 23.01
N GLN A 121 -16.11 -29.79 21.88
CA GLN A 121 -17.08 -29.54 20.82
C GLN A 121 -18.22 -30.56 20.93
N ARG A 122 -19.45 -30.11 21.17
CA ARG A 122 -20.63 -30.97 20.96
C ARG A 122 -20.82 -31.14 19.46
N ILE A 123 -20.69 -32.37 18.98
CA ILE A 123 -21.20 -32.76 17.67
C ILE A 123 -22.67 -33.11 17.89
N ASN A 124 -23.58 -32.24 17.44
CA ASN A 124 -24.99 -32.59 17.35
C ASN A 124 -25.17 -33.39 16.05
N SER A 125 -25.12 -34.72 16.14
CA SER A 125 -25.56 -35.58 15.04
C SER A 125 -27.07 -35.46 14.90
N LEU A 126 -27.51 -34.96 13.73
CA LEU A 126 -28.89 -35.00 13.28
C LEU A 126 -29.42 -36.44 13.31
N LYS A 127 -30.64 -36.61 13.81
CA LYS A 127 -31.48 -37.77 13.53
C LYS A 127 -32.78 -37.26 12.95
#